data_AF-A0A950FLV8-F1
#
_entry.id   AF-A0A950FLV8-F1
#
_cell.length_a   1.000
_cell.length_b   1.000
_cell.length_c   1.000
_cell.angle_alpha   90.00
_cell.angle_beta   90.00
_cell.angle_gamma   90.00
#
_symmetry.space_group_name_H-M   'P 1'
#
loop_
_entity.id
_entity.type
_entity.pdbx_description
1 polymer ?
#
loop_
_entity_poly.entity_id
_entity_poly.type
_entity_poly.pdbx_seq_one_letter_code
_entity_poly.pdbx_strand_id
1 'polypeptide(L)'
;MKLKEKCLAILGLIALTFGFAWTSIAQQAASGEAERRALFLRGAQLWPVYCNTCHNARTGAEFSPAEWQMIIMHMRTQANLTAYDARAVLEYLQSSR
;
A
#
# COMPACT_ATOMS: atom_id res chain seq x y z
N MET A 1 30.92 23.72 36.27
CA MET A 1 30.10 24.46 35.28
C MET A 1 30.10 23.80 33.89
N LYS A 2 31.27 23.48 33.32
CA LYS A 2 31.41 22.89 31.96
C LYS A 2 30.70 21.55 31.69
N LEU A 3 30.38 20.76 32.72
CA LEU A 3 29.65 19.48 32.55
C LEU A 3 28.15 19.69 32.28
N LYS A 4 27.53 20.72 32.88
CA LYS A 4 26.12 21.05 32.67
C LYS A 4 25.87 21.60 31.25
N GLU A 5 26.78 22.42 30.75
CA GLU A 5 26.74 22.98 29.38
C GLU A 5 26.87 21.88 28.32
N LYS A 6 27.74 20.88 28.54
CA LYS A 6 27.87 19.72 27.66
C LYS A 6 26.62 18.83 27.65
N CYS A 7 26.01 18.59 28.81
CA CYS A 7 24.74 17.85 28.88
C CYS A 7 23.59 18.58 28.19
N LEU A 8 23.49 19.91 28.33
CA LEU A 8 22.47 20.72 27.65
C LEU A 8 22.65 20.68 26.12
N ALA A 9 23.89 20.77 25.63
CA ALA A 9 24.19 20.67 24.20
C ALA A 9 23.87 19.28 23.64
N ILE A 10 24.18 18.20 24.38
CA ILE A 10 23.88 16.82 23.98
C ILE A 10 22.37 16.56 23.98
N LEU A 11 21.64 17.03 25.00
CA LEU A 11 20.18 16.91 25.05
C LEU A 11 19.49 17.69 23.92
N GLY A 12 20.00 18.89 23.59
CA GLY A 12 19.53 19.68 22.44
C GLY A 12 19.76 18.99 21.09
N LEU A 13 20.92 18.37 20.90
CA LEU A 13 21.25 17.60 19.69
C LEU A 13 20.39 16.33 19.55
N ILE A 14 20.13 15.63 20.65
CA ILE A 14 19.23 14.46 20.66
C ILE A 14 17.78 14.87 20.35
N ALA A 15 17.30 15.99 20.89
CA ALA A 15 15.96 16.49 20.59
C ALA A 15 15.80 16.87 19.10
N LEU A 16 16.85 17.41 18.47
CA LEU A 16 16.86 17.76 17.05
C LEU A 16 16.83 16.52 16.15
N THR A 17 17.59 15.48 16.46
CA THR A 17 17.61 14.24 15.64
C THR A 17 16.34 13.41 15.79
N PHE A 18 15.74 13.39 16.97
CA PHE A 18 14.43 12.74 17.19
C PHE A 18 13.29 13.45 16.44
N GLY A 19 13.33 14.79 16.32
CA GLY A 19 12.36 15.56 15.53
C GLY A 19 12.37 15.20 14.04
N PHE A 20 13.55 15.09 13.43
CA PHE A 20 13.71 14.73 12.02
C PHE A 20 13.26 13.29 11.69
N ALA A 21 13.49 12.35 12.61
CA ALA A 21 13.05 10.97 12.44
C ALA A 21 11.51 10.87 12.41
N TRP A 22 10.81 11.66 13.23
CA TRP A 22 9.35 11.67 13.30
C TRP A 22 8.69 12.19 12.01
N THR A 23 9.23 13.27 11.43
CA THR A 23 8.72 13.85 10.17
C THR A 23 8.82 12.86 9.01
N SER A 24 9.92 12.11 8.93
CA SER A 24 10.15 11.12 7.87
C SER A 24 9.13 9.97 7.91
N ILE A 25 8.80 9.47 9.11
CA ILE A 25 7.83 8.38 9.28
C ILE A 25 6.43 8.82 8.84
N ALA A 26 5.99 10.02 9.23
CA ALA A 26 4.69 10.55 8.84
C ALA A 26 4.56 10.71 7.31
N GLN A 27 5.62 11.18 6.64
CA GLN A 27 5.64 11.31 5.19
C GLN A 27 5.55 9.96 4.47
N GLN A 28 6.21 8.92 5.00
CA GLN A 28 6.16 7.57 4.45
C GLN A 28 4.75 6.94 4.57
N ALA A 29 4.05 7.18 5.68
CA ALA A 29 2.69 6.69 5.86
C ALA A 29 1.72 7.35 4.87
N ALA A 30 1.82 8.67 4.69
CA ALA A 30 1.00 9.42 3.75
C ALA A 30 1.24 8.99 2.29
N SER A 31 2.49 8.75 1.90
CA SER A 31 2.81 8.26 0.55
C SER A 31 2.26 6.86 0.30
N GLY A 32 2.36 5.96 1.28
CA GLY A 32 1.78 4.62 1.20
C GLY A 32 0.24 4.63 1.07
N GLU A 33 -0.43 5.56 1.75
CA GLU A 33 -1.88 5.74 1.59
C GLU A 33 -2.27 6.29 0.21
N ALA A 34 -1.52 7.28 -0.29
CA ALA A 34 -1.73 7.81 -1.62
C ALA A 34 -1.53 6.74 -2.70
N GLU A 35 -0.50 5.90 -2.56
CA GLU A 35 -0.27 4.76 -3.46
C GLU A 35 -1.40 3.75 -3.40
N ARG A 36 -1.84 3.35 -2.20
CA ARG A 36 -2.97 2.41 -2.03
C ARG A 36 -4.25 2.94 -2.66
N ARG A 37 -4.54 4.23 -2.48
CA ARG A 37 -5.70 4.90 -3.11
C ARG A 37 -5.59 4.89 -4.64
N ALA A 38 -4.40 5.15 -5.18
CA ALA A 38 -4.16 5.11 -6.62
C ALA A 38 -4.35 3.69 -7.17
N LEU A 39 -3.84 2.67 -6.48
CA LEU A 39 -4.03 1.26 -6.83
C LEU A 39 -5.51 0.86 -6.77
N PHE A 40 -6.24 1.25 -5.73
CA PHE A 40 -7.68 0.98 -5.60
C PHE A 40 -8.47 1.53 -6.80
N LEU A 41 -8.27 2.82 -7.13
CA LEU A 41 -8.98 3.47 -8.24
C LEU A 41 -8.63 2.82 -9.58
N ARG A 42 -7.36 2.48 -9.81
CA ARG A 42 -6.92 1.77 -11.01
C ARG A 42 -7.53 0.37 -11.06
N GLY A 43 -7.52 -0.36 -9.95
CA GLY A 43 -8.08 -1.70 -9.85
C GLY A 43 -9.56 -1.74 -10.17
N ALA A 44 -10.34 -0.75 -9.70
CA ALA A 44 -11.75 -0.61 -10.03
C ALA A 44 -11.99 -0.45 -11.54
N GLN A 45 -11.13 0.28 -12.24
CA GLN A 45 -11.21 0.46 -13.70
C GLN A 45 -10.82 -0.81 -14.47
N LEU A 46 -9.82 -1.55 -13.96
CA LEU A 46 -9.26 -2.72 -14.63
C LEU A 46 -10.04 -4.02 -14.34
N TRP A 47 -10.72 -4.11 -13.20
CA TRP A 47 -11.49 -5.28 -12.81
C TRP A 47 -12.51 -5.72 -13.87
N PRO A 48 -13.39 -4.86 -14.43
CA PRO A 48 -14.32 -5.31 -15.47
C PRO A 48 -13.61 -5.60 -16.80
N VAL A 49 -12.41 -5.05 -17.04
CA VAL A 49 -11.65 -5.22 -18.29
C VAL A 49 -10.92 -6.56 -18.32
N TYR A 50 -10.30 -6.97 -17.22
CA TYR A 50 -9.58 -8.25 -17.14
C TYR A 50 -10.48 -9.39 -16.65
N CYS A 51 -11.26 -9.17 -15.60
CA CYS A 51 -11.92 -10.25 -14.86
C CYS A 51 -13.26 -10.67 -15.46
N ASN A 52 -13.84 -9.88 -16.38
CA ASN A 52 -15.10 -10.20 -17.05
C ASN A 52 -14.92 -10.74 -18.48
N THR A 53 -13.68 -11.05 -18.88
CA THR A 53 -13.35 -11.46 -20.25
C THR A 53 -13.69 -12.93 -20.51
N CYS A 54 -13.46 -13.80 -19.52
CA CYS A 54 -13.65 -15.26 -19.67
C CYS A 54 -14.85 -15.81 -18.90
N HIS A 55 -15.23 -15.17 -17.80
CA HIS A 55 -16.37 -15.52 -16.97
C HIS A 55 -16.88 -14.26 -16.26
N ASN A 56 -18.01 -14.36 -15.56
CA ASN A 56 -18.51 -13.23 -14.77
C ASN A 56 -17.47 -12.84 -13.71
N ALA A 57 -17.18 -11.54 -13.64
CA ALA A 57 -16.25 -11.01 -12.67
C ALA A 57 -16.81 -11.19 -11.25
N ARG A 58 -15.99 -11.77 -10.37
CA ARG A 58 -16.33 -12.10 -9.00
C ARG A 58 -16.20 -10.88 -8.09
N THR A 59 -17.15 -10.68 -7.20
CA THR A 59 -17.21 -9.50 -6.31
C THR A 59 -16.20 -9.60 -5.18
N GLY A 60 -15.64 -8.49 -4.69
CA GLY A 60 -14.61 -8.49 -3.63
C GLY A 60 -15.02 -9.21 -2.34
N ALA A 61 -16.31 -9.24 -2.02
CA ALA A 61 -16.88 -9.93 -0.85
C ALA A 61 -16.88 -11.47 -0.96
N GLU A 62 -16.68 -12.05 -2.14
CA GLU A 62 -16.81 -13.50 -2.37
C GLU A 62 -15.72 -14.34 -1.70
N PHE A 63 -14.51 -13.81 -1.55
CA PHE A 63 -13.38 -14.51 -0.93
C PHE A 63 -12.67 -13.66 0.13
N SER A 64 -11.93 -14.30 1.04
CA SER A 64 -11.04 -13.64 2.02
C SER A 64 -9.87 -12.89 1.35
N PRO A 65 -9.19 -11.95 2.05
CA PRO A 65 -8.11 -11.19 1.42
C PRO A 65 -6.94 -12.10 1.01
N ALA A 66 -6.70 -13.15 1.81
CA ALA A 66 -5.67 -14.15 1.55
C ALA A 66 -6.00 -15.02 0.32
N GLU A 67 -7.26 -15.44 0.18
CA GLU A 67 -7.71 -16.18 -1.01
C GLU A 67 -7.58 -15.33 -2.27
N TRP A 68 -7.94 -14.04 -2.21
CA TRP A 68 -7.76 -13.13 -3.34
C TRP A 68 -6.31 -12.99 -3.77
N GLN A 69 -5.35 -13.01 -2.83
CA GLN A 69 -3.94 -12.98 -3.17
C GLN A 69 -3.55 -14.20 -4.01
N MET A 70 -4.01 -15.40 -3.63
CA MET A 70 -3.76 -16.62 -4.40
C MET A 70 -4.49 -16.62 -5.75
N ILE A 71 -5.74 -16.17 -5.78
CA ILE A 71 -6.54 -16.09 -7.01
C ILE A 71 -5.89 -15.13 -8.01
N ILE A 72 -5.46 -13.95 -7.58
CA ILE A 72 -4.82 -12.97 -8.48
C ILE A 72 -3.45 -13.46 -8.94
N MET A 73 -2.71 -14.21 -8.12
CA MET A 73 -1.48 -14.88 -8.58
C MET A 73 -1.76 -15.83 -9.76
N HIS A 74 -2.84 -16.61 -9.69
CA HIS A 74 -3.26 -17.46 -10.80
C HIS A 74 -3.80 -16.64 -11.99
N MET A 75 -4.68 -15.67 -11.75
CA MET A 75 -5.28 -14.85 -12.81
C MET A 75 -4.28 -13.97 -13.54
N ARG A 76 -3.19 -13.58 -12.89
CA ARG A 76 -2.12 -12.84 -13.53
C ARG A 76 -1.59 -13.56 -14.77
N THR A 77 -1.42 -14.88 -14.71
CA THR A 77 -0.96 -15.66 -15.86
C THR A 77 -2.09 -15.93 -16.85
N GLN A 78 -3.29 -16.27 -16.36
CA GLN A 78 -4.44 -16.61 -17.22
C GLN A 78 -4.95 -15.43 -18.05
N ALA A 79 -5.06 -14.24 -17.44
CA ALA A 79 -5.54 -13.02 -18.08
C ALA A 79 -4.39 -12.06 -18.46
N ASN A 80 -3.14 -12.53 -18.40
CA ASN A 80 -1.93 -11.80 -18.80
C ASN A 80 -1.82 -10.39 -18.18
N LEU A 81 -2.07 -10.28 -16.87
CA LEU A 81 -1.94 -9.01 -16.17
C LEU A 81 -0.47 -8.65 -15.98
N THR A 82 -0.14 -7.37 -16.18
CA THR A 82 1.16 -6.85 -15.76
C THR A 82 1.29 -6.92 -14.23
N ALA A 83 2.51 -6.80 -13.70
CA ALA A 83 2.71 -6.78 -12.25
C ALA A 83 1.96 -5.66 -11.55
N TYR A 84 1.90 -4.50 -12.22
CA TYR A 84 1.24 -3.33 -11.68
C TYR A 84 -0.28 -3.49 -11.69
N ASP A 85 -0.84 -4.00 -12.78
CA ASP A 85 -2.28 -4.21 -12.91
C ASP A 85 -2.78 -5.30 -11.96
N ALA A 86 -2.01 -6.38 -11.79
CA ALA A 86 -2.33 -7.41 -10.81
C ALA A 86 -2.40 -6.85 -9.38
N ARG A 87 -1.44 -5.99 -8.99
CA ARG A 87 -1.48 -5.32 -7.67
C ARG A 87 -2.69 -4.39 -7.53
N ALA A 88 -3.01 -3.64 -8.57
CA ALA A 88 -4.15 -2.73 -8.56
C ALA A 88 -5.47 -3.50 -8.41
N VAL A 89 -5.68 -4.56 -9.19
CA VAL A 89 -6.88 -5.40 -9.09
C VAL A 89 -6.96 -6.11 -7.74
N LEU A 90 -5.83 -6.60 -7.19
CA LEU A 90 -5.79 -7.20 -5.86
C LEU A 90 -6.19 -6.20 -4.76
N GLU A 91 -5.61 -4.99 -4.78
CA GLU A 91 -5.95 -3.93 -3.83
C GLU A 91 -7.44 -3.59 -3.88
N TYR A 92 -7.99 -3.42 -5.10
CA TYR A 92 -9.42 -3.20 -5.28
C TYR A 92 -10.25 -4.34 -4.66
N LEU A 93 -9.97 -5.60 -4.98
CA LEU A 93 -10.75 -6.73 -4.47
C LEU A 93 -10.65 -6.91 -2.95
N GLN A 94 -9.50 -6.64 -2.35
CA GLN A 94 -9.32 -6.73 -0.90
C GLN A 94 -10.04 -5.61 -0.14
N SER A 95 -10.08 -4.41 -0.73
CA SER A 95 -10.66 -3.20 -0.14
C SER A 95 -12.16 -3.00 -0.48
N SER A 96 -12.72 -3.78 -1.42
CA SER A 96 -14.12 -3.65 -1.90
C SER A 96 -15.05 -4.74 -1.36
N ARG A 97 -14.89 -5.15 -0.11
CA ARG A 97 -15.84 -6.04 0.57
C ARG A 97 -17.06 -5.30 1.06
#